data_AF-W9WIB9-F1
#
_entry.id   AF-W9WIB9-F1
#
_cell.length_a   1.000
_cell.length_b   1.000
_cell.length_c   1.000
_cell.angle_alpha   90.00
_cell.angle_beta   90.00
_cell.angle_gamma   90.00
#
_symmetry.space_group_name_H-M   'P 1'
#
loop_
_entity.id
_entity.type
_entity.pdbx_description
1 polymer ?
#
loop_
_entity_poly.entity_id
_entity_poly.type
_entity_poly.pdbx_seq_one_letter_code
_entity_poly.pdbx_strand_id
1 'polypeptide(L)'
;MEKPASITQRQHEDANNPQPETRRQVQTIIIGLSGPSSSGKTTLARLLREITNLESPGLSISLAILHQDDSYKTDKDIPTVTVSSAEFGTRDLQDWDCIGSLDLPLFEYTLKHLLAYGSLPEDSVSKEDQNSVPETHVSAADVEEWKGKMRAWLDDLARRRPPGAEHERETGSLNIDTREIRIYIVDGFLLYPPPPPPPPASESGTASGPPSTATAGAAPTSSDPHSQDQLNHLYTLTHTIMHPKLFIPSTRAQTLTRRAARTGYVTLEGFWTDPPGYVEDVVWPNYRRYHAWMYEAGNVDGEILDEEVCAREGIDVCPGGGHWGMHQVLEWAVGRVKEAVEEKVGV
;
A
#
# COMPACT_ATOMS: atom_id res chain seq x y z
N MET A 1 40.78 -61.32 14.35
CA MET A 1 40.98 -59.92 14.73
C MET A 1 41.59 -59.20 13.56
N GLU A 2 41.02 -58.03 13.27
CA GLU A 2 41.53 -56.92 12.44
C GLU A 2 41.53 -56.98 10.90
N LYS A 3 41.38 -55.76 10.38
CA LYS A 3 40.70 -55.29 9.15
C LYS A 3 41.72 -54.84 8.08
N PRO A 4 41.25 -54.50 6.86
CA PRO A 4 42.09 -54.21 5.69
C PRO A 4 42.39 -52.70 5.47
N ALA A 5 43.42 -52.41 4.66
CA ALA A 5 43.72 -51.16 3.94
C ALA A 5 44.23 -51.60 2.54
N SER A 6 44.07 -50.95 1.37
CA SER A 6 43.96 -49.55 0.89
C SER A 6 43.48 -49.65 -0.59
N ILE A 7 42.48 -48.92 -1.12
CA ILE A 7 42.50 -47.56 -1.74
C ILE A 7 43.63 -47.41 -2.79
N THR A 8 43.51 -46.86 -4.03
CA THR A 8 42.47 -46.29 -4.92
C THR A 8 43.21 -45.87 -6.21
N GLN A 9 42.57 -45.87 -7.39
CA GLN A 9 42.59 -44.77 -8.40
C GLN A 9 42.02 -45.21 -9.76
N ARG A 10 40.80 -44.74 -10.08
CA ARG A 10 40.45 -44.28 -11.43
C ARG A 10 39.77 -42.94 -11.29
N GLN A 11 40.36 -41.95 -11.94
CA GLN A 11 39.95 -40.56 -11.97
C GLN A 11 38.58 -40.44 -12.65
N HIS A 12 37.65 -39.82 -11.93
CA HIS A 12 36.49 -39.12 -12.48
C HIS A 12 36.96 -37.68 -12.74
N GLU A 13 37.13 -37.30 -14.00
CA GLU A 13 37.16 -35.91 -14.44
C GLU A 13 36.29 -35.85 -15.69
N ASP A 14 35.05 -35.37 -15.52
CA ASP A 14 34.19 -34.73 -16.54
C ASP A 14 32.76 -34.55 -15.98
N ALA A 15 32.64 -33.85 -14.85
CA ALA A 15 31.34 -33.46 -14.29
C ALA A 15 31.45 -32.13 -13.55
N ASN A 16 31.89 -31.08 -14.25
CA ASN A 16 31.68 -29.71 -13.75
C ASN A 16 31.57 -28.71 -14.91
N ASN A 17 30.50 -28.83 -15.69
CA ASN A 17 30.02 -27.70 -16.48
C ASN A 17 28.83 -27.12 -15.72
N PRO A 18 28.94 -25.92 -15.12
CA PRO A 18 27.77 -25.27 -14.52
C PRO A 18 26.74 -25.05 -15.64
N GLN A 19 25.53 -25.60 -15.44
CA GLN A 19 24.40 -25.26 -16.30
C GLN A 19 24.24 -23.73 -16.30
N PRO A 20 23.88 -23.11 -17.45
CA PRO A 20 23.60 -21.68 -17.46
C PRO A 20 22.48 -21.39 -16.46
N GLU A 21 22.82 -20.70 -15.37
CA GLU A 21 21.84 -20.29 -14.37
C GLU A 21 20.86 -19.31 -15.02
N THR A 22 19.57 -19.69 -15.08
CA THR A 22 18.51 -18.83 -15.57
C THR A 22 18.49 -17.56 -14.71
N ARG A 23 18.90 -16.42 -15.28
CA ARG A 23 18.92 -15.15 -14.55
C ARG A 23 17.49 -14.60 -14.49
N ARG A 24 16.87 -14.64 -13.31
CA ARG A 24 15.58 -13.97 -13.09
C ARG A 24 15.80 -12.50 -12.82
N GLN A 25 15.26 -11.65 -13.69
CA GLN A 25 15.19 -10.21 -13.45
C GLN A 25 13.88 -9.91 -12.74
N VAL A 26 13.97 -9.59 -11.44
CA VAL A 26 12.80 -9.25 -10.61
C VAL A 26 12.64 -7.74 -10.60
N GLN A 27 11.45 -7.25 -10.93
CA GLN A 27 11.07 -5.86 -10.82
C GLN A 27 9.91 -5.71 -9.84
N THR A 28 10.03 -4.78 -8.90
CA THR A 28 8.98 -4.48 -7.92
C THR A 28 8.21 -3.23 -8.33
N ILE A 29 6.89 -3.30 -8.23
CA ILE A 29 5.95 -2.17 -8.34
C ILE A 29 5.20 -2.09 -7.00
N ILE A 30 5.14 -0.90 -6.40
CA ILE A 30 4.40 -0.67 -5.17
C ILE A 30 3.28 0.31 -5.47
N ILE A 31 2.05 -0.17 -5.46
CA ILE A 31 0.84 0.60 -5.76
C ILE A 31 0.22 1.03 -4.44
N GLY A 32 0.00 2.33 -4.26
CA GLY A 32 -0.81 2.81 -3.14
C GLY A 32 -2.29 2.64 -3.44
N LEU A 33 -3.08 2.18 -2.47
CA LEU A 33 -4.54 2.14 -2.56
C LEU A 33 -5.15 2.74 -1.30
N SER A 34 -5.66 3.97 -1.41
CA SER A 34 -6.26 4.70 -0.29
C SER A 34 -7.71 5.12 -0.55
N GLY A 35 -8.32 5.74 0.44
CA GLY A 35 -9.75 6.00 0.51
C GLY A 35 -10.30 5.87 1.93
N PRO A 36 -11.51 6.41 2.19
CA PRO A 36 -12.12 6.34 3.51
C PRO A 36 -12.32 4.90 3.98
N SER A 37 -12.50 4.74 5.29
CA SER A 37 -12.90 3.47 5.87
C SER A 37 -14.17 2.95 5.17
N SER A 38 -14.20 1.63 4.88
CA SER A 38 -15.32 0.96 4.21
C SER A 38 -15.65 1.43 2.76
N SER A 39 -14.72 2.09 2.06
CA SER A 39 -14.90 2.43 0.63
C SER A 39 -14.80 1.21 -0.31
N GLY A 40 -14.22 0.10 0.16
CA GLY A 40 -14.04 -1.13 -0.63
C GLY A 40 -12.59 -1.42 -1.05
N LYS A 41 -11.60 -0.69 -0.52
CA LYS A 41 -10.17 -0.87 -0.81
C LYS A 41 -9.70 -2.32 -0.67
N THR A 42 -9.92 -2.91 0.49
CA THR A 42 -9.50 -4.29 0.80
C THR A 42 -10.17 -5.30 -0.10
N THR A 43 -11.45 -5.10 -0.42
CA THR A 43 -12.18 -5.91 -1.39
C THR A 43 -11.54 -5.81 -2.78
N LEU A 44 -11.25 -4.59 -3.25
CA LEU A 44 -10.60 -4.37 -4.54
C LEU A 44 -9.21 -5.02 -4.58
N ALA A 45 -8.38 -4.81 -3.55
CA ALA A 45 -7.03 -5.37 -3.47
C ALA A 45 -7.05 -6.91 -3.53
N ARG A 46 -8.01 -7.55 -2.83
CA ARG A 46 -8.21 -9.00 -2.87
C ARG A 46 -8.63 -9.49 -4.26
N LEU A 47 -9.54 -8.79 -4.94
CA LEU A 47 -9.96 -9.12 -6.30
C LEU A 47 -8.80 -8.98 -7.29
N LEU A 48 -8.03 -7.89 -7.21
CA LEU A 48 -6.83 -7.68 -8.03
C LEU A 48 -5.78 -8.78 -7.81
N ARG A 49 -5.54 -9.17 -6.55
CA ARG A 49 -4.66 -10.30 -6.21
C ARG A 49 -5.12 -11.59 -6.86
N GLU A 50 -6.41 -11.87 -6.82
CA GLU A 50 -6.97 -13.10 -7.37
C GLU A 50 -6.81 -13.20 -8.89
N ILE A 51 -6.89 -12.08 -9.63
CA ILE A 51 -6.85 -12.08 -11.10
C ILE A 51 -5.45 -11.82 -11.70
N THR A 52 -4.46 -11.41 -10.90
CA THR A 52 -3.16 -10.90 -11.40
C THR A 52 -1.98 -11.85 -11.19
N ASN A 53 -2.14 -12.92 -10.41
CA ASN A 53 -1.11 -13.96 -10.23
C ASN A 53 -1.05 -14.90 -11.46
N LEU A 54 -0.18 -14.59 -12.41
CA LEU A 54 -0.17 -15.17 -13.75
C LEU A 54 1.24 -15.46 -14.26
N GLU A 55 1.37 -16.47 -15.10
CA GLU A 55 2.63 -16.84 -15.76
C GLU A 55 2.41 -17.00 -17.27
N SER A 56 3.30 -16.39 -18.05
CA SER A 56 3.44 -16.56 -19.50
C SER A 56 4.91 -16.87 -19.84
N PRO A 57 5.22 -17.51 -20.99
CA PRO A 57 6.60 -17.78 -21.36
C PRO A 57 7.45 -16.50 -21.41
N GLY A 58 8.46 -16.41 -20.53
CA GLY A 58 9.39 -15.28 -20.45
C GLY A 58 8.91 -14.09 -19.60
N LEU A 59 7.70 -14.13 -19.03
CA LEU A 59 7.17 -13.08 -18.15
C LEU A 59 6.16 -13.65 -17.14
N SER A 60 6.42 -13.45 -15.85
CA SER A 60 5.44 -13.72 -14.78
C SER A 60 5.08 -12.45 -14.02
N ILE A 61 3.85 -12.40 -13.53
CA ILE A 61 3.35 -11.35 -12.65
C ILE A 61 2.78 -11.99 -11.40
N SER A 62 3.15 -11.43 -10.26
CA SER A 62 2.55 -11.75 -8.97
C SER A 62 2.09 -10.47 -8.29
N LEU A 63 1.02 -10.58 -7.51
CA LEU A 63 0.47 -9.50 -6.71
C LEU A 63 0.28 -9.96 -5.27
N ALA A 64 0.82 -9.19 -4.34
CA ALA A 64 0.62 -9.33 -2.90
C ALA A 64 -0.01 -8.05 -2.33
N ILE A 65 -0.59 -8.17 -1.13
CA ILE A 65 -1.22 -7.05 -0.43
C ILE A 65 -0.44 -6.82 0.86
N LEU A 66 -0.13 -5.56 1.13
CA LEU A 66 0.38 -5.08 2.41
C LEU A 66 -0.67 -4.13 2.98
N HIS A 67 -1.23 -4.45 4.14
CA HIS A 67 -2.22 -3.57 4.78
C HIS A 67 -1.51 -2.62 5.74
N GLN A 68 -1.78 -1.32 5.64
CA GLN A 68 -1.25 -0.32 6.56
C GLN A 68 -1.65 -0.62 8.00
N ASP A 69 -2.86 -1.13 8.19
CA ASP A 69 -3.44 -1.53 9.48
C ASP A 69 -2.64 -2.66 10.16
N ASP A 70 -1.89 -3.46 9.40
CA ASP A 70 -0.98 -4.47 9.99
C ASP A 70 0.15 -3.83 10.81
N SER A 71 0.41 -2.53 10.60
CA SER A 71 1.39 -1.72 11.32
C SER A 71 0.78 -0.87 12.44
N TYR A 72 -0.46 -1.14 12.90
CA TYR A 72 -0.96 -0.54 14.13
C TYR A 72 -0.17 -1.01 15.36
N LYS A 73 -0.07 -0.11 16.34
CA LYS A 73 0.45 -0.41 17.67
C LYS A 73 -0.44 -1.43 18.40
N THR A 74 0.07 -1.98 19.49
CA THR A 74 -0.74 -2.81 20.40
C THR A 74 -1.87 -2.00 21.00
N ASP A 75 -2.97 -2.66 21.35
CA ASP A 75 -4.20 -2.04 21.84
C ASP A 75 -3.93 -1.06 23.00
N LYS A 76 -3.02 -1.39 23.93
CA LYS A 76 -2.63 -0.50 25.05
C LYS A 76 -1.92 0.81 24.64
N ASP A 77 -1.29 0.83 23.47
CA ASP A 77 -0.46 1.92 22.96
C ASP A 77 -1.21 2.77 21.91
N ILE A 78 -2.47 2.42 21.63
CA ILE A 78 -3.36 3.24 20.82
C ILE A 78 -3.72 4.52 21.60
N PRO A 79 -3.53 5.71 21.00
CA PRO A 79 -3.86 6.96 21.66
C PRO A 79 -5.33 7.02 22.07
N THR A 80 -5.62 7.78 23.13
CA THR A 80 -6.99 8.04 23.58
C THR A 80 -7.35 9.49 23.33
N VAL A 81 -8.57 9.73 22.87
CA VAL A 81 -9.15 11.06 22.65
C VAL A 81 -10.43 11.21 23.47
N THR A 82 -10.59 12.37 24.12
CA THR A 82 -11.85 12.74 24.78
C THR A 82 -12.77 13.37 23.74
N VAL A 83 -13.94 12.75 23.53
CA VAL A 83 -14.97 13.24 22.62
C VAL A 83 -16.24 13.59 23.38
N SER A 84 -16.98 14.57 22.88
CA SER A 84 -18.28 14.98 23.42
C SER A 84 -19.32 14.99 22.30
N SER A 85 -20.37 14.19 22.44
CA SER A 85 -21.50 14.18 21.50
C SER A 85 -22.84 14.32 22.23
N ALA A 86 -23.85 14.82 21.49
CA ALA A 86 -25.17 15.06 22.07
C ALA A 86 -25.85 13.76 22.54
N GLU A 87 -25.59 12.66 21.85
CA GLU A 87 -26.21 11.36 22.14
C GLU A 87 -25.46 10.57 23.23
N PHE A 88 -24.13 10.60 23.22
CA PHE A 88 -23.32 9.75 24.09
C PHE A 88 -22.58 10.50 25.21
N GLY A 89 -22.74 11.82 25.30
CA GLY A 89 -22.08 12.64 26.30
C GLY A 89 -20.57 12.72 26.08
N THR A 90 -19.82 12.98 27.15
CA THR A 90 -18.35 13.06 27.12
C THR A 90 -17.72 11.74 27.54
N ARG A 91 -16.77 11.23 26.75
CA ARG A 91 -16.12 9.94 26.96
C ARG A 91 -14.74 9.89 26.32
N ASP A 92 -13.90 9.04 26.87
CA ASP A 92 -12.58 8.74 26.33
C ASP A 92 -12.67 7.52 25.41
N LEU A 93 -12.15 7.65 24.20
CA LEU A 93 -12.16 6.60 23.17
C LEU A 93 -10.76 6.40 22.61
N GLN A 94 -10.39 5.15 22.29
CA GLN A 94 -9.16 4.87 21.56
C GLN A 94 -9.29 5.36 20.11
N ASP A 95 -8.31 6.11 19.63
CA ASP A 95 -8.27 6.62 18.27
C ASP A 95 -7.42 5.71 17.37
N TRP A 96 -8.07 4.74 16.74
CA TRP A 96 -7.42 3.81 15.79
C TRP A 96 -7.18 4.47 14.43
N ASP A 97 -7.96 5.50 14.07
CA ASP A 97 -7.93 6.16 12.76
C ASP A 97 -7.02 7.40 12.77
N CYS A 98 -5.91 7.39 13.51
CA CYS A 98 -4.95 8.50 13.58
C CYS A 98 -3.50 8.10 13.29
N ILE A 99 -2.64 9.05 12.92
CA ILE A 99 -1.21 8.76 12.67
C ILE A 99 -0.53 8.20 13.93
N GLY A 100 -0.96 8.63 15.11
CA GLY A 100 -0.43 8.17 16.38
C GLY A 100 -0.76 6.70 16.70
N SER A 101 -1.73 6.07 16.03
CA SER A 101 -2.02 4.64 16.20
C SER A 101 -1.05 3.75 15.41
N LEU A 102 -0.36 4.28 14.39
CA LEU A 102 0.59 3.55 13.57
C LEU A 102 1.97 3.45 14.24
N ASP A 103 2.56 2.25 14.18
CA ASP A 103 3.99 2.05 14.32
C ASP A 103 4.67 2.45 13.00
N LEU A 104 4.87 3.76 12.85
CA LEU A 104 5.45 4.35 11.64
C LEU A 104 6.88 3.83 11.35
N PRO A 105 7.77 3.62 12.35
CA PRO A 105 9.04 2.93 12.14
C PRO A 105 8.91 1.53 11.54
N LEU A 106 7.98 0.71 12.03
CA LEU A 106 7.73 -0.63 11.48
C LEU A 106 7.21 -0.55 10.03
N PHE A 107 6.27 0.35 9.77
CA PHE A 107 5.73 0.56 8.42
C PHE A 107 6.83 0.99 7.43
N GLU A 108 7.67 1.94 7.83
CA GLU A 108 8.83 2.40 7.04
C GLU A 108 9.84 1.28 6.78
N TYR A 109 10.19 0.52 7.81
CA TYR A 109 11.09 -0.63 7.68
C TYR A 109 10.56 -1.63 6.64
N THR A 110 9.26 -1.94 6.72
CA THR A 110 8.60 -2.90 5.82
C THR A 110 8.64 -2.41 4.36
N LEU A 111 8.30 -1.14 4.10
CA LEU A 111 8.35 -0.56 2.76
C LEU A 111 9.77 -0.47 2.19
N LYS A 112 10.76 -0.10 3.02
CA LYS A 112 12.17 -0.05 2.60
C LYS A 112 12.73 -1.45 2.32
N HIS A 113 12.38 -2.44 3.13
CA HIS A 113 12.73 -3.83 2.89
C HIS A 113 12.15 -4.31 1.55
N LEU A 114 10.88 -3.98 1.30
CA LEU A 114 10.20 -4.34 0.07
C LEU A 114 10.89 -3.76 -1.18
N LEU A 115 11.30 -2.48 -1.13
CA LEU A 115 12.06 -1.86 -2.22
C LEU A 115 13.45 -2.50 -2.41
N ALA A 116 14.14 -2.83 -1.33
CA ALA A 116 15.50 -3.35 -1.39
C ALA A 116 15.57 -4.81 -1.86
N TYR A 117 14.61 -5.63 -1.44
CA TYR A 117 14.67 -7.09 -1.61
C TYR A 117 13.56 -7.66 -2.51
N GLY A 118 12.52 -6.87 -2.82
CA GLY A 118 11.37 -7.33 -3.60
C GLY A 118 10.53 -8.39 -2.87
N SER A 119 10.63 -8.44 -1.53
CA SER A 119 9.85 -9.32 -0.66
C SER A 119 9.58 -8.65 0.68
N LEU A 120 8.55 -9.12 1.39
CA LEU A 120 8.29 -8.71 2.77
C LEU A 120 9.36 -9.32 3.72
N PRO A 121 9.60 -8.69 4.89
CA PRO A 121 10.34 -9.32 5.98
C PRO A 121 9.77 -10.68 6.38
N GLU A 122 10.61 -11.66 6.76
CA GLU A 122 10.20 -13.04 7.06
C GLU A 122 9.17 -13.16 8.19
N ASP A 123 9.18 -12.22 9.12
CA ASP A 123 8.28 -12.11 10.28
C ASP A 123 6.97 -11.35 9.98
N SER A 124 6.75 -10.93 8.73
CA SER A 124 5.54 -10.22 8.32
C SER A 124 4.33 -11.16 8.31
N VAL A 125 3.38 -10.91 9.22
CA VAL A 125 2.10 -11.63 9.28
C VAL A 125 0.95 -10.65 9.11
N SER A 126 0.10 -10.89 8.10
CA SER A 126 -1.08 -10.06 7.89
C SER A 126 -2.22 -10.44 8.84
N LYS A 127 -2.74 -9.43 9.53
CA LYS A 127 -3.88 -9.50 10.45
C LYS A 127 -5.16 -9.16 9.72
N GLU A 128 -5.11 -8.17 8.83
CA GLU A 128 -6.26 -7.79 8.00
C GLU A 128 -6.74 -8.95 7.10
N ASP A 129 -5.86 -9.87 6.71
CA ASP A 129 -6.23 -11.12 6.03
C ASP A 129 -7.02 -12.12 6.90
N GLN A 130 -7.11 -11.88 8.22
CA GLN A 130 -7.92 -12.68 9.15
C GLN A 130 -9.31 -12.08 9.38
N ASN A 131 -9.56 -10.84 8.94
CA ASN A 131 -10.87 -10.20 9.04
C ASN A 131 -11.88 -10.86 8.09
N SER A 132 -13.16 -10.85 8.48
CA SER A 132 -14.24 -11.39 7.66
C SER A 132 -14.36 -10.59 6.34
N VAL A 133 -14.34 -11.30 5.21
CA VAL A 133 -14.51 -10.67 3.90
C VAL A 133 -16.01 -10.45 3.65
N PRO A 134 -16.48 -9.20 3.45
CA PRO A 134 -17.86 -8.95 3.07
C PRO A 134 -18.18 -9.61 1.72
N GLU A 135 -19.44 -9.97 1.50
CA GLU A 135 -19.87 -10.45 0.17
C GLU A 135 -19.49 -9.42 -0.90
N THR A 136 -18.74 -9.87 -1.90
CA THR A 136 -18.39 -9.05 -3.05
C THR A 136 -19.56 -9.11 -4.03
N HIS A 137 -20.04 -7.95 -4.51
CA HIS A 137 -21.03 -7.90 -5.59
C HIS A 137 -20.44 -8.26 -6.97
N VAL A 138 -19.36 -9.04 -7.01
CA VAL A 138 -18.67 -9.52 -8.21
C VAL A 138 -18.81 -11.04 -8.22
N SER A 139 -19.42 -11.59 -9.26
CA SER A 139 -19.68 -13.03 -9.32
C SER A 139 -18.40 -13.82 -9.63
N ALA A 140 -18.36 -15.10 -9.27
CA ALA A 140 -17.26 -15.98 -9.66
C ALA A 140 -17.07 -16.04 -11.19
N ALA A 141 -18.15 -15.89 -11.96
CA ALA A 141 -18.09 -15.83 -13.41
C ALA A 141 -17.35 -14.56 -13.91
N ASP A 142 -17.61 -13.41 -13.29
CA ASP A 142 -16.91 -12.16 -13.62
C ASP A 142 -15.42 -12.27 -13.28
N VAL A 143 -15.08 -12.90 -12.16
CA VAL A 143 -13.68 -13.13 -11.76
C VAL A 143 -12.96 -14.02 -12.77
N GLU A 144 -13.57 -15.12 -13.22
CA GLU A 144 -12.99 -16.00 -14.24
C GLU A 144 -12.86 -15.30 -15.60
N GLU A 145 -13.83 -14.45 -15.98
CA GLU A 145 -13.73 -13.61 -17.16
C GLU A 145 -12.53 -12.66 -17.07
N TRP A 146 -12.33 -12.01 -15.93
CA TRP A 146 -11.17 -11.13 -15.69
C TRP A 146 -9.85 -11.89 -15.70
N LYS A 147 -9.76 -13.09 -15.10
CA LYS A 147 -8.57 -13.96 -15.21
C LYS A 147 -8.24 -14.26 -16.68
N GLY A 148 -9.25 -14.55 -17.50
CA GLY A 148 -9.09 -14.75 -18.94
C GLY A 148 -8.52 -13.50 -19.65
N LYS A 149 -9.11 -12.33 -19.39
CA LYS A 149 -8.65 -11.04 -19.94
C LYS A 149 -7.22 -10.70 -19.52
N MET A 150 -6.87 -10.93 -18.25
CA MET A 150 -5.54 -10.66 -17.70
C MET A 150 -4.49 -11.61 -18.30
N ARG A 151 -4.81 -12.90 -18.45
CA ARG A 151 -3.90 -13.86 -19.11
C ARG A 151 -3.64 -13.50 -20.57
N ALA A 152 -4.69 -13.18 -21.33
CA ALA A 152 -4.56 -12.78 -22.73
C ALA A 152 -3.72 -11.51 -22.89
N TRP A 153 -3.89 -10.54 -21.99
CA TRP A 153 -3.06 -9.34 -21.93
C TRP A 153 -1.59 -9.66 -21.60
N LEU A 154 -1.34 -10.51 -20.60
CA LEU A 154 0.03 -10.90 -20.22
C LEU A 154 0.75 -11.62 -21.36
N ASP A 155 0.05 -12.53 -22.06
CA ASP A 155 0.59 -13.24 -23.22
C ASP A 155 0.95 -12.27 -24.34
N ASP A 156 0.16 -11.22 -24.55
CA ASP A 156 0.49 -10.18 -25.51
C ASP A 156 1.70 -9.36 -25.10
N LEU A 157 1.74 -8.93 -23.84
CA LEU A 157 2.85 -8.18 -23.29
C LEU A 157 4.17 -8.97 -23.35
N ALA A 158 4.12 -10.27 -23.05
CA ALA A 158 5.28 -11.17 -23.13
C ALA A 158 5.84 -11.30 -24.56
N ARG A 159 4.99 -11.19 -25.60
CA ARG A 159 5.42 -11.19 -27.00
C ARG A 159 6.03 -9.86 -27.45
N ARG A 160 5.68 -8.74 -26.80
CA ARG A 160 6.25 -7.43 -27.12
C ARG A 160 7.71 -7.40 -26.64
N ARG A 161 8.63 -7.13 -27.58
CA ARG A 161 10.06 -7.04 -27.29
C ARG A 161 10.39 -5.67 -26.68
N PRO A 162 11.24 -5.59 -25.66
CA PRO A 162 11.77 -4.31 -25.22
C PRO A 162 12.61 -3.68 -26.35
N PRO A 163 12.60 -2.35 -26.50
CA PRO A 163 13.45 -1.65 -27.47
C PRO A 163 14.94 -2.01 -27.23
N GLY A 164 15.64 -2.51 -28.24
CA GLY A 164 17.08 -2.83 -28.18
C GLY A 164 17.47 -4.32 -28.17
N ALA A 165 16.52 -5.26 -28.04
CA ALA A 165 16.77 -6.71 -28.04
C ALA A 165 17.12 -7.32 -29.43
N GLU A 166 17.48 -6.49 -30.42
CA GLU A 166 17.88 -6.94 -31.76
C GLU A 166 19.34 -7.46 -31.79
N HIS A 167 20.22 -6.93 -30.93
CA HIS A 167 21.64 -7.27 -30.90
C HIS A 167 21.98 -8.62 -30.22
N GLU A 168 21.10 -9.19 -29.40
CA GLU A 168 21.38 -10.43 -28.66
C GLU A 168 21.24 -11.70 -29.50
N ARG A 169 20.70 -11.63 -30.73
CA ARG A 169 20.61 -12.80 -31.62
C ARG A 169 21.96 -13.19 -32.23
N GLU A 170 22.95 -12.30 -32.27
CA GLU A 170 24.24 -12.60 -32.91
C GLU A 170 25.19 -13.44 -32.04
N THR A 171 24.97 -13.53 -30.73
CA THR A 171 25.89 -14.23 -29.81
C THR A 171 25.47 -15.65 -29.41
N GLY A 172 24.34 -16.17 -29.89
CA GLY A 172 23.99 -17.59 -29.80
C GLY A 172 23.80 -18.16 -28.38
N SER A 173 23.73 -17.33 -27.33
CA SER A 173 23.43 -17.76 -25.96
C SER A 173 21.94 -17.59 -25.68
N LEU A 174 21.17 -18.68 -25.80
CA LEU A 174 19.75 -18.72 -25.40
C LEU A 174 19.65 -18.81 -23.86
N ASN A 175 20.05 -17.76 -23.16
CA ASN A 175 19.56 -17.54 -21.81
C ASN A 175 18.13 -16.98 -21.96
N ILE A 176 17.12 -17.80 -21.69
CA ILE A 176 15.75 -17.29 -21.57
C ILE A 176 15.71 -16.54 -20.24
N ASP A 177 16.06 -15.26 -20.27
CA ASP A 177 15.89 -14.36 -19.13
C ASP A 177 14.39 -14.32 -18.81
N THR A 178 14.04 -14.93 -17.69
CA THR A 178 12.66 -14.89 -17.19
C THR A 178 12.50 -13.59 -16.41
N ARG A 179 11.58 -12.75 -16.87
CA ARG A 179 11.23 -11.51 -16.17
C ARG A 179 10.11 -11.80 -15.18
N GLU A 180 10.27 -11.32 -13.96
CA GLU A 180 9.28 -11.46 -12.90
C GLU A 180 8.89 -10.06 -12.41
N ILE A 181 7.61 -9.75 -12.44
CA ILE A 181 7.07 -8.50 -11.90
C ILE A 181 6.32 -8.82 -10.63
N ARG A 182 6.74 -8.17 -9.54
CA ARG A 182 6.12 -8.29 -8.22
C ARG A 182 5.40 -7.00 -7.91
N ILE A 183 4.09 -7.09 -7.81
CA ILE A 183 3.22 -5.98 -7.46
C ILE A 183 2.86 -6.10 -5.99
N TYR A 184 3.01 -5.01 -5.26
CA TYR A 184 2.51 -4.89 -3.90
C TYR A 184 1.47 -3.78 -3.87
N ILE A 185 0.22 -4.13 -3.59
CA ILE A 185 -0.80 -3.14 -3.25
C ILE A 185 -0.65 -2.83 -1.77
N VAL A 186 -0.36 -1.57 -1.45
CA VAL A 186 -0.42 -1.07 -0.09
C VAL A 186 -1.80 -0.49 0.14
N ASP A 187 -2.64 -1.19 0.92
CA ASP A 187 -4.01 -0.77 1.26
C ASP A 187 -3.99 -0.04 2.61
N GLY A 188 -4.51 1.19 2.67
CA GLY A 188 -4.52 1.94 3.91
C GLY A 188 -5.31 3.24 3.87
N PHE A 189 -5.88 3.60 5.02
CA PHE A 189 -6.65 4.82 5.18
C PHE A 189 -5.78 6.09 5.26
N LEU A 190 -4.55 6.01 5.81
CA LEU A 190 -3.69 7.17 6.06
C LEU A 190 -2.60 7.36 4.99
N LEU A 191 -2.64 6.62 3.87
CA LEU A 191 -1.53 6.59 2.92
C LEU A 191 -1.23 7.93 2.26
N TYR A 192 -2.23 8.80 2.09
CA TYR A 192 -2.08 10.11 1.44
C TYR A 192 -2.39 11.25 2.44
N PRO A 193 -1.52 11.49 3.42
CA PRO A 193 -1.67 12.62 4.33
C PRO A 193 -1.49 13.95 3.55
N PRO A 194 -1.90 15.09 4.14
CA PRO A 194 -1.76 16.39 3.50
C PRO A 194 -0.31 16.70 3.09
N PRO A 195 -0.09 17.36 1.94
CA PRO A 195 1.23 17.87 1.58
C PRO A 195 1.81 18.77 2.68
N PRO A 196 3.12 18.67 2.98
CA PRO A 196 3.75 19.50 3.99
C PRO A 196 3.65 20.98 3.60
N PRO A 197 3.53 21.90 4.58
CA PRO A 197 3.51 23.33 4.29
C PRO A 197 4.81 23.73 3.58
N PRO A 198 4.75 24.72 2.65
CA PRO A 198 5.95 25.21 2.00
C PRO A 198 6.96 25.71 3.04
N PRO A 199 8.27 25.54 2.80
CA PRO A 199 9.29 26.04 3.73
C PRO A 199 9.10 27.55 3.94
N PRO A 200 9.31 28.06 5.16
CA PRO A 200 9.22 29.49 5.41
C PRO A 200 10.17 30.21 4.45
N ALA A 201 9.64 31.22 3.75
CA ALA A 201 10.45 32.05 2.86
C ALA A 201 11.66 32.55 3.64
N SER A 202 12.87 32.27 3.16
CA SER A 202 14.10 32.70 3.81
C SER A 202 14.05 34.20 4.04
N GLU A 203 13.84 34.62 5.29
CA GLU A 203 13.94 36.02 5.66
C GLU A 203 15.38 36.46 5.43
N SER A 204 15.61 37.16 4.33
CA SER A 204 16.82 37.97 4.13
C SER A 204 16.69 39.21 5.02
N GLY A 205 16.83 38.99 6.32
CA GLY A 205 16.72 40.03 7.35
C GLY A 205 17.90 39.94 8.31
N THR A 206 18.83 40.87 8.18
CA THR A 206 19.91 41.10 9.15
C THR A 206 19.32 41.43 10.52
N ALA A 207 19.37 40.49 11.46
CA ALA A 207 19.05 40.72 12.86
C ALA A 207 20.26 40.39 13.74
N SER A 208 21.05 41.42 14.03
CA SER A 208 22.03 41.44 15.11
C SER A 208 21.31 41.56 16.46
N GLY A 209 21.24 40.45 17.20
CA GLY A 209 20.81 40.37 18.61
C GLY A 209 21.67 39.34 19.35
N PRO A 210 21.93 39.52 20.67
CA PRO A 210 22.88 38.68 21.40
C PRO A 210 22.33 37.26 21.61
N PRO A 211 23.19 36.25 21.78
CA PRO A 211 22.76 34.86 21.89
C PRO A 211 22.10 34.63 23.25
N SER A 212 20.81 34.31 23.22
CA SER A 212 20.12 33.77 24.39
C SER A 212 20.48 32.30 24.52
N THR A 213 20.97 31.91 25.70
CA THR A 213 21.40 30.56 26.05
C THR A 213 20.28 29.54 25.83
N ALA A 214 20.45 28.68 24.84
CA ALA A 214 19.60 27.51 24.63
C ALA A 214 19.89 26.47 25.71
N THR A 215 18.96 26.31 26.64
CA THR A 215 18.86 25.14 27.51
C THR A 215 18.61 23.93 26.61
N ALA A 216 19.55 22.98 26.61
CA ALA A 216 19.32 21.64 26.05
C ALA A 216 18.23 20.96 26.89
N GLY A 217 16.98 21.05 26.44
CA GLY A 217 15.81 20.47 27.09
C GLY A 217 15.25 19.34 26.24
N ALA A 218 15.29 18.13 26.81
CA ALA A 218 14.39 16.98 26.63
C ALA A 218 13.91 16.60 25.20
N ALA A 219 14.07 15.31 24.88
CA ALA A 219 13.40 14.68 23.74
C ALA A 219 11.88 14.99 23.75
N PRO A 220 11.27 15.33 22.61
CA PRO A 220 9.84 15.61 22.57
C PRO A 220 9.09 14.29 22.74
N THR A 221 8.51 14.06 23.92
CA THR A 221 7.36 13.18 24.06
C THR A 221 6.19 13.87 23.37
N SER A 222 6.04 13.70 22.05
CA SER A 222 4.89 14.25 21.32
C SER A 222 3.64 13.48 21.75
N SER A 223 2.89 14.03 22.70
CA SER A 223 1.63 13.47 23.20
C SER A 223 0.44 13.73 22.27
N ASP A 224 0.67 14.32 21.09
CA ASP A 224 -0.38 14.58 20.10
C ASP A 224 -0.56 13.35 19.18
N PRO A 225 -1.73 12.69 19.20
CA PRO A 225 -2.04 11.59 18.26
C PRO A 225 -2.06 12.01 16.79
N HIS A 226 -2.03 13.31 16.50
CA HIS A 226 -2.07 13.90 15.16
C HIS A 226 -0.76 14.63 14.78
N SER A 227 0.39 14.15 15.27
CA SER A 227 1.70 14.78 15.05
C SER A 227 1.99 15.15 13.60
N GLN A 228 2.20 16.45 13.34
CA GLN A 228 2.52 16.96 12.01
C GLN A 228 3.85 16.43 11.47
N ASP A 229 4.85 16.21 12.33
CA ASP A 229 6.13 15.64 11.92
C ASP A 229 5.97 14.21 11.42
N GLN A 230 5.12 13.41 12.09
CA GLN A 230 4.80 12.05 11.63
C GLN A 230 4.01 12.07 10.31
N LEU A 231 3.09 13.03 10.13
CA LEU A 231 2.37 13.19 8.86
C LEU A 231 3.30 13.59 7.72
N ASN A 232 4.21 14.53 7.94
CA ASN A 232 5.20 14.95 6.94
C ASN A 232 6.14 13.79 6.57
N HIS A 233 6.53 12.98 7.56
CA HIS A 233 7.34 11.79 7.35
C HIS A 233 6.58 10.74 6.53
N LEU A 234 5.32 10.46 6.90
CA LEU A 234 4.46 9.54 6.16
C LEU A 234 4.23 10.02 4.72
N TYR A 235 3.96 11.32 4.52
CA TYR A 235 3.82 11.94 3.20
C TYR A 235 5.05 11.64 2.34
N THR A 236 6.24 11.97 2.86
CA THR A 236 7.51 11.79 2.15
C THR A 236 7.72 10.32 1.78
N LEU A 237 7.46 9.42 2.74
CA LEU A 237 7.62 7.98 2.56
C LEU A 237 6.69 7.45 1.47
N THR A 238 5.39 7.72 1.54
CA THR A 238 4.42 7.15 0.59
C THR A 238 4.55 7.77 -0.80
N HIS A 239 4.79 9.08 -0.91
CA HIS A 239 4.94 9.76 -2.20
C HIS A 239 6.25 9.42 -2.91
N THR A 240 7.29 8.99 -2.17
CA THR A 240 8.55 8.53 -2.78
C THR A 240 8.47 7.08 -3.25
N ILE A 241 7.76 6.22 -2.52
CA ILE A 241 7.81 4.77 -2.71
C ILE A 241 6.67 4.25 -3.60
N MET A 242 5.49 4.86 -3.54
CA MET A 242 4.28 4.33 -4.16
C MET A 242 4.01 4.98 -5.51
N HIS A 243 3.89 4.14 -6.55
CA HIS A 243 3.45 4.55 -7.87
C HIS A 243 2.83 3.37 -8.66
N PRO A 244 1.62 3.54 -9.22
CA PRO A 244 0.71 4.68 -9.05
C PRO A 244 0.11 4.76 -7.63
N LYS A 245 -0.48 5.92 -7.30
CA LYS A 245 -1.25 6.14 -6.07
C LYS A 245 -2.72 6.20 -6.42
N LEU A 246 -3.46 5.14 -6.08
CA LEU A 246 -4.89 5.00 -6.39
C LEU A 246 -5.73 5.45 -5.19
N PHE A 247 -6.84 6.13 -5.44
CA PHE A 247 -7.80 6.55 -4.42
C PHE A 247 -9.22 6.11 -4.77
N ILE A 248 -9.92 5.43 -3.85
CA ILE A 248 -11.33 5.05 -4.01
C ILE A 248 -12.20 5.95 -3.12
N PRO A 249 -12.98 6.89 -3.71
CA PRO A 249 -13.93 7.70 -2.95
C PRO A 249 -15.07 6.85 -2.35
N SER A 250 -15.71 7.39 -1.32
CA SER A 250 -16.98 6.88 -0.78
C SER A 250 -17.79 8.07 -0.30
N THR A 251 -19.11 7.96 -0.40
CA THR A 251 -20.00 8.92 0.25
C THR A 251 -19.96 8.73 1.77
N ARG A 252 -20.25 9.79 2.52
CA ARG A 252 -20.39 9.77 3.98
C ARG A 252 -21.40 8.72 4.41
N ALA A 253 -22.56 8.69 3.76
CA ALA A 253 -23.62 7.74 4.08
C ALA A 253 -23.15 6.29 3.96
N GLN A 254 -22.45 5.95 2.87
CA GLN A 254 -21.86 4.61 2.68
C GLN A 254 -20.82 4.30 3.75
N THR A 255 -19.91 5.23 4.07
CA THR A 255 -18.87 5.04 5.10
C THR A 255 -19.51 4.78 6.46
N LEU A 256 -20.46 5.62 6.89
CA LEU A 256 -21.14 5.47 8.17
C LEU A 256 -21.90 4.14 8.24
N THR A 257 -22.74 3.84 7.25
CA THR A 257 -23.56 2.61 7.25
C THR A 257 -22.68 1.36 7.24
N ARG A 258 -21.64 1.31 6.39
CA ARG A 258 -20.79 0.12 6.29
C ARG A 258 -19.88 -0.04 7.49
N ARG A 259 -19.34 1.05 8.05
CA ARG A 259 -18.49 0.99 9.26
C ARG A 259 -19.31 0.54 10.48
N ALA A 260 -20.50 1.11 10.68
CA ALA A 260 -21.41 0.70 11.75
C ALA A 260 -21.90 -0.76 11.64
N ALA A 261 -21.93 -1.32 10.42
CA ALA A 261 -22.32 -2.70 10.19
C ALA A 261 -21.18 -3.72 10.37
N ARG A 262 -19.92 -3.28 10.60
CA ARG A 262 -18.80 -4.19 10.82
C ARG A 262 -18.90 -4.83 12.20
N THR A 263 -18.65 -6.14 12.27
CA THR A 263 -18.69 -6.92 13.51
C THR A 263 -17.47 -6.64 14.41
N GLY A 264 -16.36 -6.20 13.81
CA GLY A 264 -15.15 -5.78 14.50
C GLY A 264 -13.89 -6.08 13.68
N TYR A 265 -12.73 -5.97 14.33
CA TYR A 265 -11.38 -6.01 13.74
C TYR A 265 -10.46 -6.89 14.58
N VAL A 266 -9.69 -7.74 13.93
CA VAL A 266 -8.57 -8.45 14.57
C VAL A 266 -7.46 -7.45 14.89
N THR A 267 -7.02 -7.43 16.15
CA THR A 267 -5.90 -6.59 16.62
C THR A 267 -4.68 -7.45 16.95
N LEU A 268 -3.58 -6.82 17.41
CA LEU A 268 -2.41 -7.54 17.91
C LEU A 268 -2.72 -8.38 19.16
N GLU A 269 -3.63 -7.88 20.01
CA GLU A 269 -3.90 -8.46 21.33
C GLU A 269 -5.28 -9.11 21.44
N GLY A 270 -6.14 -9.02 20.41
CA GLY A 270 -7.45 -9.65 20.39
C GLY A 270 -8.36 -9.16 19.27
N PHE A 271 -9.48 -8.56 19.67
CA PHE A 271 -10.56 -8.15 18.76
C PHE A 271 -11.17 -6.84 19.23
N TRP A 272 -11.26 -5.85 18.33
CA TRP A 272 -11.84 -4.54 18.58
C TRP A 272 -13.20 -4.40 17.90
N THR A 273 -14.16 -3.81 18.61
CA THR A 273 -15.46 -3.42 18.05
C THR A 273 -15.66 -1.93 18.30
N ASP A 274 -16.02 -1.20 17.25
CA ASP A 274 -16.33 0.23 17.34
C ASP A 274 -17.46 0.45 18.38
N PRO A 275 -17.23 1.24 19.45
CA PRO A 275 -18.28 1.53 20.43
C PRO A 275 -19.40 2.38 19.81
N PRO A 276 -20.61 2.45 20.43
CA PRO A 276 -21.72 3.23 19.88
C PRO A 276 -21.33 4.69 19.59
N GLY A 277 -21.59 5.20 18.38
CA GLY A 277 -21.24 6.57 17.96
C GLY A 277 -19.77 6.82 17.61
N TYR A 278 -18.91 5.78 17.63
CA TYR A 278 -17.49 5.90 17.30
C TYR A 278 -17.23 6.45 15.90
N VAL A 279 -18.05 6.05 14.93
CA VAL A 279 -17.84 6.44 13.53
C VAL A 279 -18.03 7.94 13.34
N GLU A 280 -19.07 8.50 13.95
CA GLU A 280 -19.39 9.92 13.90
C GLU A 280 -18.45 10.75 14.77
N ASP A 281 -18.06 10.23 15.93
CA ASP A 281 -17.29 10.96 16.94
C ASP A 281 -15.77 10.90 16.72
N VAL A 282 -15.26 9.87 16.03
CA VAL A 282 -13.81 9.65 15.83
C VAL A 282 -13.46 9.43 14.36
N VAL A 283 -14.01 8.39 13.72
CA VAL A 283 -13.61 7.96 12.36
C VAL A 283 -13.81 9.07 11.32
N TRP A 284 -15.01 9.65 11.25
CA TRP A 284 -15.32 10.70 10.26
C TRP A 284 -14.58 12.01 10.52
N PRO A 285 -14.49 12.52 11.78
CA PRO A 285 -13.60 13.64 12.09
C PRO A 285 -12.15 13.43 11.66
N ASN A 286 -11.59 12.24 11.87
CA ASN A 286 -10.24 11.92 11.40
C ASN A 286 -10.14 11.83 9.88
N TYR A 287 -11.14 11.27 9.21
CA TYR A 287 -11.18 11.28 7.75
C TYR A 287 -11.11 12.70 7.21
N ARG A 288 -11.93 13.62 7.76
CA ARG A 288 -11.87 15.04 7.39
C ARG A 288 -10.51 15.65 7.67
N ARG A 289 -9.92 15.37 8.84
CA ARG A 289 -8.60 15.88 9.22
C ARG A 289 -7.52 15.53 8.19
N TYR A 290 -7.48 14.28 7.73
CA TYR A 290 -6.40 13.82 6.84
C TYR A 290 -6.68 13.98 5.35
N HIS A 291 -7.95 14.11 4.95
CA HIS A 291 -8.33 14.10 3.54
C HIS A 291 -8.98 15.39 3.05
N ALA A 292 -9.32 16.36 3.92
CA ALA A 292 -9.97 17.61 3.48
C ALA A 292 -9.20 18.32 2.37
N TRP A 293 -7.86 18.26 2.37
CA TRP A 293 -7.02 18.84 1.32
C TRP A 293 -7.32 18.30 -0.09
N MET A 294 -7.90 17.10 -0.21
CA MET A 294 -8.27 16.46 -1.47
C MET A 294 -9.64 16.92 -2.00
N TYR A 295 -10.41 17.70 -1.24
CA TYR A 295 -11.78 18.11 -1.56
C TYR A 295 -11.87 19.59 -1.90
N GLU A 296 -12.82 19.95 -2.77
CA GLU A 296 -13.09 21.34 -3.11
C GLU A 296 -13.35 22.17 -1.85
N ALA A 297 -12.57 23.25 -1.68
CA ALA A 297 -12.61 24.14 -0.52
C ALA A 297 -12.46 23.42 0.86
N GLY A 298 -11.88 22.23 0.90
CA GLY A 298 -11.76 21.45 2.13
C GLY A 298 -13.04 20.72 2.56
N ASN A 299 -14.09 20.74 1.74
CA ASN A 299 -15.41 20.26 2.14
C ASN A 299 -15.63 18.78 1.80
N VAL A 300 -15.14 17.90 2.68
CA VAL A 300 -15.33 16.45 2.56
C VAL A 300 -16.81 16.05 2.54
N ASP A 301 -17.65 16.74 3.31
CA ASP A 301 -19.10 16.47 3.37
C ASP A 301 -19.83 16.89 2.09
N GLY A 302 -19.18 17.67 1.22
CA GLY A 302 -19.64 17.99 -0.14
C GLY A 302 -19.37 16.89 -1.15
N GLU A 303 -18.50 15.93 -0.82
CA GLU A 303 -18.19 14.73 -1.62
C GLU A 303 -17.60 15.00 -3.02
N ILE A 304 -17.11 16.23 -3.27
CA ILE A 304 -16.48 16.63 -4.53
C ILE A 304 -14.97 16.75 -4.30
N LEU A 305 -14.20 15.86 -4.95
CA LEU A 305 -12.74 15.91 -4.94
C LEU A 305 -12.23 17.02 -5.85
N ASP A 306 -11.16 17.69 -5.42
CA ASP A 306 -10.38 18.60 -6.25
C ASP A 306 -9.39 17.76 -7.09
N GLU A 307 -9.84 17.38 -8.30
CA GLU A 307 -9.07 16.53 -9.20
C GLU A 307 -7.71 17.14 -9.58
N GLU A 308 -7.62 18.46 -9.68
CA GLU A 308 -6.35 19.14 -9.98
C GLU A 308 -5.35 19.00 -8.82
N VAL A 309 -5.82 19.18 -7.58
CA VAL A 309 -4.99 18.95 -6.38
C VAL A 309 -4.53 17.50 -6.31
N CYS A 310 -5.43 16.52 -6.50
CA CYS A 310 -5.07 15.10 -6.49
C CYS A 310 -4.06 14.77 -7.60
N ALA A 311 -4.27 15.26 -8.82
CA ALA A 311 -3.39 15.02 -9.95
C ALA A 311 -1.98 15.62 -9.73
N ARG A 312 -1.86 16.81 -9.11
CA ARG A 312 -0.55 17.39 -8.77
C ARG A 312 0.24 16.52 -7.80
N GLU A 313 -0.44 15.83 -6.88
CA GLU A 313 0.18 14.87 -5.97
C GLU A 313 0.37 13.49 -6.62
N GLY A 314 -0.01 13.31 -7.89
CA GLY A 314 0.07 12.05 -8.62
C GLY A 314 -0.85 10.98 -8.05
N ILE A 315 -2.05 11.37 -7.64
CA ILE A 315 -3.11 10.49 -7.12
C ILE A 315 -4.20 10.33 -8.18
N ASP A 316 -4.42 9.09 -8.61
CA ASP A 316 -5.51 8.72 -9.51
C ASP A 316 -6.78 8.44 -8.71
N VAL A 317 -7.76 9.31 -8.87
CA VAL A 317 -9.07 9.19 -8.22
C VAL A 317 -9.97 8.27 -9.05
N CYS A 318 -10.51 7.22 -8.42
CA CYS A 318 -11.50 6.34 -9.02
C CYS A 318 -12.75 7.16 -9.41
N PRO A 319 -13.19 7.13 -10.68
CA PRO A 319 -14.32 7.94 -11.11
C PRO A 319 -15.66 7.52 -10.47
N GLY A 320 -16.68 8.34 -10.72
CA GLY A 320 -18.04 8.07 -10.24
C GLY A 320 -18.30 8.49 -8.79
N GLY A 321 -17.36 9.17 -8.13
CA GLY A 321 -17.57 9.80 -6.82
C GLY A 321 -17.94 8.82 -5.69
N GLY A 322 -17.53 7.54 -5.81
CA GLY A 322 -17.89 6.49 -4.83
C GLY A 322 -19.25 5.81 -5.09
N HIS A 323 -19.94 6.16 -6.18
CA HIS A 323 -21.21 5.53 -6.57
C HIS A 323 -21.03 4.32 -7.49
N TRP A 324 -19.84 4.12 -8.06
CA TRP A 324 -19.56 2.95 -8.89
C TRP A 324 -19.66 1.64 -8.12
N GLY A 325 -20.24 0.64 -8.78
CA GLY A 325 -20.24 -0.73 -8.27
C GLY A 325 -18.84 -1.34 -8.32
N MET A 326 -18.58 -2.34 -7.49
CA MET A 326 -17.25 -2.98 -7.39
C MET A 326 -16.74 -3.52 -8.74
N HIS A 327 -17.64 -3.92 -9.66
CA HIS A 327 -17.25 -4.31 -11.02
C HIS A 327 -16.58 -3.18 -11.81
N GLN A 328 -17.15 -1.96 -11.78
CA GLN A 328 -16.58 -0.80 -12.48
C GLN A 328 -15.29 -0.33 -11.81
N VAL A 329 -15.24 -0.37 -10.47
CA VAL A 329 -14.03 -0.05 -9.71
C VAL A 329 -12.90 -1.05 -10.04
N LEU A 330 -13.22 -2.34 -10.16
CA LEU A 330 -12.27 -3.38 -10.57
C LEU A 330 -11.76 -3.15 -11.99
N GLU A 331 -12.64 -2.85 -12.95
CA GLU A 331 -12.26 -2.55 -14.33
C GLU A 331 -11.27 -1.37 -14.39
N TRP A 332 -11.57 -0.28 -13.70
CA TRP A 332 -10.69 0.89 -13.63
C TRP A 332 -9.33 0.55 -13.02
N ALA A 333 -9.31 -0.17 -11.90
CA ALA A 333 -8.08 -0.51 -11.21
C ALA A 333 -7.22 -1.51 -12.00
N VAL A 334 -7.85 -2.46 -12.70
CA VAL A 334 -7.15 -3.34 -13.65
C VAL A 334 -6.44 -2.51 -14.72
N GLY A 335 -7.09 -1.47 -15.25
CA GLY A 335 -6.46 -0.53 -16.18
C GLY A 335 -5.18 0.09 -15.60
N ARG A 336 -5.26 0.63 -14.37
CA ARG A 336 -4.10 1.25 -13.69
C ARG A 336 -2.98 0.25 -13.41
N VAL A 337 -3.31 -0.98 -13.00
CA VAL A 337 -2.32 -2.05 -12.80
C VAL A 337 -1.61 -2.39 -14.10
N LYS A 338 -2.34 -2.51 -15.21
CA LYS A 338 -1.74 -2.80 -16.52
C LYS A 338 -0.80 -1.70 -16.97
N GLU A 339 -1.21 -0.44 -16.87
CA GLU A 339 -0.38 0.72 -17.22
C GLU A 339 0.92 0.75 -16.39
N ALA A 340 0.83 0.54 -15.07
CA ALA A 340 2.01 0.49 -14.21
C ALA A 340 2.98 -0.63 -14.61
N VAL A 341 2.45 -1.79 -15.01
CA VAL A 341 3.25 -2.91 -15.49
C VAL A 341 3.90 -2.58 -16.84
N GLU A 342 3.14 -2.04 -17.79
CA GLU A 342 3.61 -1.66 -19.13
C GLU A 342 4.71 -0.60 -19.07
N GLU A 343 4.54 0.43 -18.23
CA GLU A 343 5.58 1.43 -17.95
C GLU A 343 6.86 0.76 -17.43
N LYS A 344 6.72 -0.18 -16.49
CA LYS A 344 7.86 -0.88 -15.86
C LYS A 344 8.60 -1.81 -16.83
N VAL A 345 7.90 -2.40 -17.80
CA VAL A 345 8.54 -3.22 -18.85
C VAL A 345 9.03 -2.41 -20.05
N GLY A 346 8.71 -1.11 -20.12
CA GLY A 346 9.17 -0.20 -21.16
C GLY A 346 8.52 -0.43 -22.52
N VAL A 347 7.21 -0.67 -22.55
CA VAL A 347 6.44 -1.05 -23.74
C VAL A 347 5.30 -0.08 -24.02
#